data_AF-A0A832WC07-F1
#
_entry.id   AF-A0A832WC07-F1
#
_cell.length_a   1.000
_cell.length_b   1.000
_cell.length_c   1.000
_cell.angle_alpha   90.00
_cell.angle_beta   90.00
_cell.angle_gamma   90.00
#
_symmetry.space_group_name_H-M   'P 1'
#
loop_
_entity.id
_entity.type
_entity.pdbx_description
1 polymer ?
#
loop_
_entity_poly.entity_id
_entity_poly.type
_entity_poly.pdbx_seq_one_letter_code
_entity_poly.pdbx_strand_id
1 'polypeptide(L)'
;MKKAQGMSMNVIIIAAIALLVLVILAIIFIGRMTTTTKAIDKCPGNCITPTGDSPDSDCKEMFGTYYKATRDACLDSANKPIEGQVCCVGV
;
A
#
# COMPACT_ATOMS: atom_id res chain seq x y z
N MET A 1 -55.05 21.60 5.04
CA MET A 1 -54.21 20.43 5.36
C MET A 1 -53.26 20.19 4.19
N LYS A 2 -51.96 20.42 4.36
CA LYS A 2 -50.97 20.34 3.28
C LYS A 2 -50.75 18.86 2.93
N LYS A 3 -50.94 18.52 1.64
CA LYS A 3 -50.70 17.17 1.11
C LYS A 3 -49.26 16.76 1.45
N ALA A 4 -49.11 15.76 2.31
CA ALA A 4 -47.99 14.84 2.22
C ALA A 4 -48.13 14.12 0.86
N GLN A 5 -47.74 14.80 -0.22
CA GLN A 5 -47.47 14.14 -1.48
C GLN A 5 -46.31 13.21 -1.19
N GLY A 6 -46.65 11.94 -0.98
CA GLY A 6 -45.68 10.86 -0.84
C GLY A 6 -44.67 11.03 -1.96
N MET A 7 -43.39 11.10 -1.58
CA MET A 7 -42.32 10.95 -2.55
C MET A 7 -42.69 9.74 -3.41
N SER A 8 -42.76 9.93 -4.72
CA SER A 8 -43.17 8.88 -5.64
C SER A 8 -42.40 7.61 -5.30
N MET A 9 -43.09 6.47 -5.20
CA MET A 9 -42.48 5.18 -4.86
C MET A 9 -41.23 4.92 -5.70
N ASN A 10 -41.24 5.37 -6.96
CA ASN A 10 -40.11 5.30 -7.88
C ASN A 10 -38.86 6.04 -7.36
N VAL A 11 -39.01 7.19 -6.71
CA VAL A 11 -37.88 7.97 -6.15
C VAL A 11 -37.21 7.21 -5.01
N ILE A 12 -38.01 6.58 -4.15
CA ILE A 12 -37.51 5.76 -3.04
C ILE A 12 -36.73 4.56 -3.57
N ILE A 13 -37.26 3.89 -4.60
CA ILE A 13 -36.62 2.74 -5.25
C ILE A 13 -35.28 3.16 -5.89
N ILE A 14 -35.27 4.27 -6.64
CA ILE A 14 -34.05 4.77 -7.29
C ILE A 14 -32.99 5.15 -6.24
N ALA A 15 -33.39 5.82 -5.16
CA ALA A 15 -32.48 6.21 -4.09
C ALA A 15 -31.85 4.98 -3.40
N ALA A 16 -32.62 3.94 -3.13
CA ALA A 16 -32.12 2.70 -2.54
C ALA A 16 -31.12 1.98 -3.46
N ILE A 17 -31.42 1.89 -4.77
CA ILE A 17 -30.53 1.28 -5.76
C ILE A 17 -29.22 2.07 -5.87
N ALA A 18 -29.30 3.41 -5.94
CA ALA A 18 -28.12 4.26 -6.03
C ALA A 18 -27.21 4.10 -4.80
N LEU A 19 -27.79 4.05 -3.60
CA LEU A 19 -27.03 3.86 -2.36
C LEU A 19 -26.34 2.48 -2.35
N LEU A 20 -27.04 1.42 -2.75
CA LEU A 20 -26.47 0.07 -2.83
C LEU A 20 -25.28 0.01 -3.81
N VAL A 21 -25.41 0.63 -4.99
CA VAL A 21 -24.32 0.69 -5.96
C VAL A 21 -23.11 1.44 -5.39
N LEU A 22 -23.33 2.58 -4.70
CA LEU A 22 -22.24 3.33 -4.08
C LEU A 22 -21.49 2.53 -3.01
N VAL A 23 -22.20 1.74 -2.20
CA VAL A 23 -21.57 0.86 -1.20
C VAL A 23 -20.68 -0.18 -1.86
N ILE A 24 -21.18 -0.85 -2.92
CA ILE A 24 -20.40 -1.86 -3.65
C ILE A 24 -19.14 -1.23 -4.27
N LEU A 25 -19.28 -0.06 -4.90
CA LEU A 25 -18.15 0.66 -5.47
C LEU A 25 -17.13 1.03 -4.39
N ALA A 26 -17.57 1.58 -3.25
CA ALA A 26 -16.70 1.94 -2.15
C ALA A 26 -15.88 0.75 -1.64
N ILE A 27 -16.51 -0.43 -1.46
CA ILE A 27 -15.82 -1.65 -1.02
C ILE A 27 -14.76 -2.09 -2.04
N ILE A 28 -15.07 -2.05 -3.34
CA ILE A 28 -14.12 -2.40 -4.40
C ILE A 28 -12.93 -1.43 -4.41
N PHE A 29 -13.19 -0.13 -4.30
CA PHE A 29 -12.13 0.88 -4.28
C PHE A 29 -11.24 0.76 -3.04
N ILE A 30 -11.82 0.52 -1.86
CA ILE A 30 -11.06 0.27 -0.63
C ILE A 30 -10.21 -1.00 -0.76
N GLY A 31 -10.77 -2.08 -1.31
CA GLY A 31 -10.05 -3.35 -1.52
C GLY A 31 -8.89 -3.27 -2.53
N ARG A 32 -8.93 -2.34 -3.49
CA ARG A 32 -7.83 -2.11 -4.45
C ARG A 32 -6.81 -1.08 -3.98
N MET A 33 -7.19 -0.13 -3.13
CA MET A 33 -6.24 0.82 -2.55
C MET A 33 -5.25 0.16 -1.59
N THR A 34 -5.66 -0.88 -0.86
CA THR A 34 -4.76 -1.62 0.05
C THR A 34 -3.64 -2.37 -0.68
N THR A 35 -3.82 -2.69 -1.97
CA THR A 35 -2.80 -3.36 -2.80
C THR A 35 -1.85 -2.40 -3.49
N THR A 36 -2.15 -1.10 -3.55
CA THR A 36 -1.40 -0.12 -4.38
C THR A 36 -0.40 0.72 -3.58
N THR A 37 -0.43 0.69 -2.25
CA THR A 37 0.39 1.56 -1.36
C THR A 37 1.76 1.01 -0.97
N LYS A 38 2.24 -0.04 -1.63
CA LYS A 38 3.67 -0.39 -1.58
C LYS A 38 4.29 -0.08 -2.94
N ALA A 39 4.28 1.19 -3.33
CA ALA A 39 5.24 1.70 -4.29
C ALA A 39 6.59 1.64 -3.59
N ILE A 40 7.21 0.47 -3.65
CA ILE A 40 8.54 0.25 -3.14
C ILE A 40 9.45 0.55 -4.32
N ASP A 41 10.21 1.64 -4.21
CA ASP A 41 11.24 1.92 -5.19
C ASP A 41 12.31 0.82 -5.12
N LYS A 42 12.86 0.47 -6.28
CA LYS A 42 13.93 -0.54 -6.35
C LYS A 42 15.15 0.01 -5.62
N CYS A 43 15.71 -0.78 -4.71
CA CYS A 43 16.92 -0.42 -3.98
C CYS A 43 18.02 0.12 -4.92
N PRO A 44 18.45 1.40 -4.76
CA PRO A 44 19.53 1.98 -5.55
C PRO A 44 20.91 1.53 -5.07
N GLY A 45 20.99 0.92 -3.89
CA GLY A 45 22.21 0.41 -3.28
C GLY A 45 22.29 -1.11 -3.24
N ASN A 46 22.89 -1.64 -2.17
CA ASN A 46 23.11 -3.06 -2.00
C ASN A 46 22.03 -3.70 -1.15
N CYS A 47 21.53 -4.84 -1.61
CA CYS A 47 20.60 -5.68 -0.88
C CYS A 47 21.34 -6.71 -0.07
N ILE A 48 21.10 -6.74 1.24
CA ILE A 48 21.69 -7.73 2.14
C ILE A 48 20.63 -8.39 3.00
N THR A 49 20.94 -9.61 3.41
CA THR A 49 20.23 -10.28 4.50
C THR A 49 20.92 -9.87 5.79
N PRO A 50 20.26 -9.10 6.68
CA PRO A 50 20.84 -8.74 7.95
C PRO A 50 21.04 -10.01 8.78
N THR A 51 22.20 -10.14 9.38
CA THR A 51 22.61 -11.24 10.26
C THR A 51 22.72 -10.81 11.72
N GLY A 52 22.64 -9.51 11.99
CA GLY A 52 22.73 -8.92 13.33
C GLY A 52 21.37 -8.50 13.92
N ASP A 53 21.43 -7.96 15.13
CA ASP A 53 20.24 -7.52 15.90
C ASP A 53 19.56 -6.28 15.29
N SER A 54 20.25 -5.56 14.40
CA SER A 54 19.68 -4.41 13.70
C SER A 54 20.15 -4.31 12.24
N PRO A 55 19.24 -4.03 11.29
CA PRO A 55 19.61 -3.91 9.88
C PRO A 55 20.50 -2.69 9.57
N ASP A 56 20.50 -1.67 10.44
CA ASP A 56 21.34 -0.48 10.29
C ASP A 56 22.81 -0.75 10.63
N SER A 57 23.09 -1.56 11.66
CA SER A 57 24.46 -1.97 12.00
C SER A 57 25.07 -2.80 10.87
N ASP A 58 24.29 -3.69 10.28
CA ASP A 58 24.78 -4.62 9.26
C ASP A 58 25.16 -3.89 7.96
N CYS A 59 24.37 -2.87 7.56
CA CYS A 59 24.73 -2.01 6.44
C CYS A 59 26.09 -1.31 6.67
N LYS A 60 26.33 -0.85 7.90
CA LYS A 60 27.56 -0.14 8.27
C LYS A 60 28.77 -1.08 8.38
N GLU A 61 28.59 -2.27 8.92
CA GLU A 61 29.66 -3.25 9.09
C GLU A 61 30.08 -3.89 7.77
N MET A 62 29.14 -4.17 6.86
CA MET A 62 29.45 -4.80 5.57
C MET A 62 30.02 -3.84 4.53
N PHE A 63 29.60 -2.56 4.56
CA PHE A 63 29.92 -1.61 3.49
C PHE A 63 30.52 -0.27 3.95
N GLY A 64 30.65 -0.01 5.25
CA GLY A 64 31.21 1.24 5.77
C GLY A 64 30.16 2.35 5.93
N THR A 65 30.25 3.43 5.17
CA THR A 65 29.34 4.58 5.29
C THR A 65 28.03 4.35 4.53
N TYR A 66 27.21 3.42 5.02
CA TYR A 66 25.91 3.08 4.45
C TYR A 66 24.81 3.18 5.52
N TYR A 67 23.56 3.43 5.09
CA TYR A 67 22.37 3.46 5.94
C TYR A 67 21.23 2.66 5.31
N LYS A 68 20.26 2.23 6.12
CA LYS A 68 19.06 1.53 5.63
C LYS A 68 18.10 2.50 4.96
N ALA A 69 17.77 2.27 3.69
CA ALA A 69 16.67 2.95 3.05
C ALA A 69 15.33 2.38 3.56
N THR A 70 14.42 3.26 4.00
CA THR A 70 13.10 2.88 4.54
C THR A 70 12.01 2.83 3.47
N ARG A 71 12.22 3.48 2.32
CA ARG A 71 11.27 3.52 1.21
C ARG A 71 11.60 2.53 0.09
N ASP A 72 12.85 2.11 0.03
CA ASP A 72 13.33 1.18 -0.98
C ASP A 72 13.30 -0.25 -0.46
N ALA A 73 13.09 -1.22 -1.34
CA ALA A 73 13.27 -2.62 -1.00
C ALA A 73 13.99 -3.38 -2.11
N CYS A 74 14.48 -4.53 -1.68
CA CYS A 74 15.10 -5.53 -2.51
C CYS A 74 13.99 -6.30 -3.22
N LEU A 75 13.94 -6.16 -4.55
CA LEU A 75 12.91 -6.77 -5.38
C LEU A 75 13.51 -7.96 -6.14
N ASP A 76 12.74 -9.04 -6.25
CA ASP A 76 13.07 -10.19 -7.10
C ASP A 76 12.88 -9.88 -8.60
N SER A 77 13.19 -10.85 -9.47
CA SER A 77 13.01 -10.73 -10.93
C SER A 77 11.55 -10.52 -11.37
N ALA A 78 10.59 -10.76 -10.47
CA ALA A 78 9.16 -10.55 -10.67
C ALA A 78 8.66 -9.28 -9.93
N ASN A 79 9.58 -8.40 -9.53
CA ASN A 79 9.31 -7.14 -8.86
C ASN A 79 8.58 -7.27 -7.51
N LYS A 80 8.78 -8.40 -6.81
CA LYS A 80 8.24 -8.64 -5.46
C LYS A 80 9.30 -8.39 -4.39
N PRO A 81 8.93 -7.81 -3.22
CA PRO A 81 9.86 -7.64 -2.12
C PRO A 81 10.38 -8.99 -1.63
N ILE A 82 11.69 -9.10 -1.51
CA ILE A 82 12.37 -10.26 -0.94
C ILE A 82 12.28 -10.14 0.57
N GLU A 83 11.59 -11.09 1.21
CA GLU A 83 11.48 -11.11 2.66
C GLU A 83 12.85 -11.32 3.32
N GLY A 84 13.09 -10.58 4.40
CA GLY A 84 14.34 -10.67 5.15
C GLY A 84 15.53 -9.96 4.51
N GLN A 85 15.37 -9.25 3.39
CA GLN A 85 16.43 -8.38 2.85
C GLN A 85 16.17 -6.91 3.17
N VAL A 86 17.26 -6.17 3.38
CA VAL A 86 17.25 -4.72 3.59
C VAL A 86 18.10 -4.02 2.55
N CYS A 87 17.67 -2.81 2.16
CA CYS A 87 18.38 -1.97 1.21
C CYS A 87 19.36 -1.05 1.93
N CYS A 88 20.66 -1.23 1.68
CA CYS A 88 21.73 -0.38 2.20
C CYS A 88 22.20 0.60 1.11
N VAL A 89 22.11 1.90 1.39
CA VAL A 89 22.50 2.97 0.46
C VAL A 89 23.69 3.73 1.03
N GLY A 90 24.70 4.00 0.21
CA GLY A 90 25.88 4.76 0.61
C GLY A 90 25.55 6.24 0.80
N VAL A 91 26.15 6.88 1.80
CA VAL A 91 26.07 8.35 1.98
C VAL A 91 27.02 9.11 1.08
#